data_AF-X1E6L1-F1
#
_entry.id   AF-X1E6L1-F1
#
_cell.length_a   1.000
_cell.length_b   1.000
_cell.length_c   1.000
_cell.angle_alpha   90.00
_cell.angle_beta   90.00
_cell.angle_gamma   90.00
#
_symmetry.space_group_name_H-M   'P 1'
#
loop_
_entity.id
_entity.type
_entity.pdbx_description
1 polymer ?
#
loop_
_entity_poly.entity_id
_entity_poly.type
_entity_poly.pdbx_seq_one_letter_code
_entity_poly.pdbx_strand_id
1 'polypeptide(L)'
;IDTFGKNQVASYVLTGLGESKGDFIKDIEKVISLGVIPYITPVRPIQGKKILPNTNFEDLLDIYKDSGKLMREYGVNPLENKAGCVRCGGCSAIKEAYIEAK
;
A
#
# COMPACT_ATOMS: atom_id res chain seq x y z
N ILE A 1 6.63 -19.84 3.29
CA ILE A 1 5.65 -19.62 2.18
C ILE A 1 4.51 -20.64 2.25
N ASP A 2 4.58 -21.58 3.18
CA ASP A 2 4.04 -22.92 3.02
C ASP A 2 2.54 -23.03 3.34
N THR A 3 1.97 -22.02 4.00
CA THR A 3 0.52 -21.96 4.28
C THR A 3 -0.26 -21.25 3.18
N PHE A 4 0.14 -20.04 2.80
CA PHE A 4 -0.64 -19.19 1.87
C PHE A 4 -0.09 -19.15 0.45
N GLY A 5 1.21 -19.41 0.25
CA GLY A 5 1.88 -19.22 -1.04
C GLY A 5 2.41 -17.79 -1.26
N LYS A 6 3.28 -17.63 -2.26
CA LYS A 6 3.88 -16.34 -2.62
C LYS A 6 2.79 -15.37 -3.11
N ASN A 7 2.89 -14.10 -2.72
CA ASN A 7 1.97 -13.03 -3.10
C ASN A 7 0.51 -13.24 -2.64
N GLN A 8 0.25 -14.13 -1.68
CA GLN A 8 -1.11 -14.40 -1.19
C GLN A 8 -1.43 -13.71 0.15
N VAL A 9 -0.46 -13.02 0.76
CA VAL A 9 -0.63 -12.27 2.01
C VAL A 9 -0.58 -10.79 1.72
N ALA A 10 -1.54 -10.04 2.29
CA ALA A 10 -1.62 -8.60 2.19
C ALA A 10 -1.91 -7.99 3.55
N SER A 11 -1.42 -6.77 3.77
CA SER A 11 -1.73 -5.95 4.95
C SER A 11 -2.42 -4.67 4.51
N TYR A 12 -3.49 -4.28 5.19
CA TYR A 12 -4.20 -3.04 4.92
C TYR A 12 -3.55 -1.91 5.73
N VAL A 13 -3.03 -0.89 5.04
CA VAL A 13 -2.25 0.18 5.68
C VAL A 13 -2.92 1.52 5.43
N LEU A 14 -3.12 2.30 6.49
CA LEU A 14 -3.70 3.63 6.41
C LEU A 14 -2.61 4.69 6.43
N THR A 15 -2.70 5.67 5.53
CA THR A 15 -1.87 6.88 5.54
C THR A 15 -2.70 8.14 5.80
N GLY A 16 -2.05 9.21 6.25
CA GLY A 16 -2.67 10.50 6.53
C GLY A 16 -3.10 10.67 7.98
N LEU A 17 -2.48 9.94 8.92
CA LEU A 17 -2.70 10.09 10.36
C LEU A 17 -1.78 11.13 11.01
N GLY A 18 -0.90 11.76 10.22
CA GLY A 18 0.05 12.79 10.65
C GLY A 18 1.50 12.32 10.61
N GLU A 19 1.75 11.10 10.14
CA GLU A 19 3.09 10.58 9.87
C GLU A 19 3.77 11.31 8.70
N SER A 20 5.11 11.31 8.69
CA SER A 20 5.86 11.80 7.54
C SER A 20 5.84 10.77 6.40
N LYS A 21 5.84 11.23 5.14
CA LYS A 21 5.93 10.36 3.96
C LYS A 21 7.15 9.42 4.04
N GLY A 22 8.30 9.96 4.46
CA GLY A 22 9.55 9.20 4.53
C GLY A 22 9.49 8.07 5.56
N ASP A 23 8.89 8.31 6.73
CA ASP A 23 8.76 7.26 7.75
C ASP A 23 7.71 6.23 7.35
N PHE A 24 6.61 6.68 6.73
CA PHE A 24 5.61 5.77 6.16
C PHE A 24 6.23 4.81 5.15
N ILE A 25 7.03 5.32 4.20
CA ILE A 25 7.71 4.49 3.20
C ILE A 25 8.68 3.49 3.83
N LYS A 26 9.44 3.86 4.86
CA LYS A 26 10.31 2.91 5.59
C LYS A 26 9.51 1.77 6.20
N ASP A 27 8.33 2.06 6.75
CA ASP A 27 7.47 1.03 7.32
C ASP A 27 6.81 0.16 6.25
N ILE A 28 6.44 0.73 5.11
CA ILE A 28 5.98 -0.01 3.93
C ILE A 28 7.07 -0.94 3.38
N GLU A 29 8.32 -0.48 3.30
CA GLU A 29 9.45 -1.30 2.86
C GLU A 29 9.62 -2.52 3.77
N LYS A 30 9.51 -2.35 5.10
CA LYS A 30 9.54 -3.48 6.04
C LYS A 30 8.44 -4.49 5.72
N VAL A 31 7.21 -4.04 5.48
CA VAL A 31 6.09 -4.93 5.09
C VAL A 31 6.40 -5.67 3.79
N ILE A 32 6.88 -4.96 2.76
CA ILE A 32 7.22 -5.53 1.46
C ILE A 32 8.35 -6.56 1.59
N SER A 33 9.38 -6.26 2.39
CA SER A 33 10.54 -7.15 2.60
C SER A 33 10.17 -8.51 3.20
N LEU A 34 9.03 -8.59 3.89
CA LEU A 34 8.46 -9.83 4.43
C LEU A 34 7.68 -10.64 3.39
N GLY A 35 7.58 -10.15 2.14
CA GLY A 35 6.79 -10.77 1.08
C GLY A 35 5.29 -10.44 1.15
N VAL A 36 4.91 -9.43 1.92
CA VAL A 36 3.52 -9.02 2.13
C VAL A 36 3.17 -7.84 1.23
N ILE A 37 2.00 -7.89 0.59
CA ILE A 37 1.51 -6.80 -0.26
C ILE A 37 0.91 -5.68 0.62
N PRO A 38 1.44 -4.45 0.57
CA PRO A 38 0.89 -3.33 1.31
C PRO A 38 -0.30 -2.73 0.56
N TYR A 39 -1.52 -2.99 1.00
CA TYR A 39 -2.71 -2.37 0.44
C TYR A 39 -2.96 -1.02 1.10
N ILE A 40 -2.40 0.03 0.50
CA ILE A 40 -2.35 1.39 1.07
C ILE A 40 -3.63 2.15 0.72
N THR A 41 -4.24 2.80 1.71
CA THR A 41 -5.36 3.72 1.49
C THR A 41 -5.25 4.95 2.40
N PRO A 42 -5.75 6.13 1.98
CA PRO A 42 -5.81 7.29 2.84
C PRO A 42 -6.90 7.13 3.90
N VAL A 43 -6.68 7.69 5.09
CA VAL A 43 -7.71 7.76 6.12
C VAL A 43 -8.90 8.59 5.63
N ARG A 44 -10.11 8.11 5.92
CA ARG A 44 -11.36 8.81 5.63
C ARG A 44 -11.98 9.31 6.93
N PRO A 45 -12.07 10.64 7.16
CA PRO A 45 -12.63 11.18 8.39
C PRO A 45 -14.08 10.73 8.60
N ILE A 46 -14.42 10.32 9.82
CA ILE A 46 -15.81 10.05 10.22
C ILE A 46 -16.46 11.39 10.56
N GLN A 47 -17.60 11.67 9.94
CA GLN A 47 -18.35 12.91 10.19
C GLN A 47 -18.65 13.08 11.69
N GLY A 48 -18.36 14.27 12.24
CA GLY A 48 -18.59 14.58 13.66
C GLY A 48 -17.55 14.05 14.65
N LYS A 49 -16.48 13.38 14.19
CA LYS A 49 -15.31 13.03 15.02
C LYS A 49 -14.17 14.03 14.82
N LYS A 50 -13.15 13.94 15.69
CA LYS A 50 -11.93 14.77 15.68
C LYS A 50 -11.41 14.95 14.25
N ILE A 51 -11.09 16.20 13.89
CA ILE A 51 -10.57 16.55 12.57
C ILE A 51 -9.24 15.82 12.37
N LEU A 52 -9.20 14.91 11.41
CA LEU A 52 -7.96 14.35 10.88
C LEU A 52 -7.45 15.29 9.76
N PRO A 53 -6.13 15.40 9.56
CA PRO A 53 -5.61 16.12 8.43
C PRO A 53 -6.09 15.47 7.13
N ASN A 54 -6.38 16.29 6.12
CA ASN A 54 -6.68 15.78 4.79
C ASN A 54 -5.40 15.15 4.22
N THR A 55 -5.52 13.97 3.61
CA THR A 55 -4.39 13.39 2.87
C THR A 55 -4.07 14.28 1.66
N ASN A 56 -2.81 14.70 1.55
CA ASN A 56 -2.31 15.38 0.35
C ASN A 56 -2.28 14.38 -0.82
N PHE A 57 -2.89 14.76 -1.94
CA PHE A 57 -2.94 13.93 -3.15
C PHE A 57 -1.54 13.65 -3.73
N GLU A 58 -0.65 14.65 -3.75
CA GLU A 58 0.70 14.51 -4.28
C GLU A 58 1.52 13.52 -3.45
N ASP A 59 1.44 13.63 -2.12
CA ASP A 59 2.10 12.68 -1.21
C ASP A 59 1.55 11.27 -1.38
N LEU A 60 0.22 11.12 -1.51
CA LEU A 60 -0.38 9.81 -1.74
C LEU A 60 0.08 9.19 -3.06
N LEU A 61 0.18 10.00 -4.13
CA LEU A 61 0.67 9.54 -5.42
C LEU A 61 2.14 9.11 -5.36
N ASP A 62 2.99 9.88 -4.68
CA ASP A 62 4.39 9.52 -4.45
C ASP A 62 4.51 8.22 -3.64
N ILE A 63 3.72 8.09 -2.57
CA ILE A 63 3.66 6.88 -1.75
C ILE A 63 3.37 5.66 -2.61
N TYR A 64 2.39 5.75 -3.50
CA TYR A 64 2.07 4.65 -4.41
C TYR A 64 3.23 4.32 -5.35
N LYS A 65 3.83 5.33 -6.00
CA LYS A 65 4.94 5.13 -6.94
C LYS A 65 6.14 4.47 -6.28
N ASP A 66 6.53 4.94 -5.09
CA ASP A 66 7.67 4.41 -4.37
C ASP A 66 7.37 2.99 -3.86
N SER A 67 6.16 2.74 -3.37
CA SER A 67 5.71 1.38 -3.00
C SER A 67 5.72 0.42 -4.21
N GLY A 68 5.32 0.91 -5.39
CA GLY A 68 5.37 0.17 -6.65
C GLY A 68 6.78 -0.31 -7.01
N LYS A 69 7.76 0.59 -6.90
CA LYS A 69 9.19 0.29 -7.13
C LYS A 69 9.73 -0.70 -6.10
N LEU A 70 9.45 -0.49 -4.81
CA LEU A 70 9.88 -1.40 -3.75
C LEU A 70 9.29 -2.81 -3.97
N MET A 71 8.02 -2.93 -4.31
CA MET A 71 7.41 -4.23 -4.63
C MET A 71 8.12 -4.93 -5.80
N ARG A 72 8.56 -4.19 -6.82
CA ARG A 72 9.37 -4.74 -7.93
C ARG A 72 10.72 -5.23 -7.44
N GLU A 73 11.43 -4.41 -6.67
CA GLU A 73 12.75 -4.71 -6.11
C GLU A 73 12.74 -5.98 -5.25
N TYR A 74 11.76 -6.11 -4.36
CA TYR A 74 11.63 -7.25 -3.46
C TYR A 74 10.86 -8.44 -4.08
N GLY A 75 10.43 -8.34 -5.34
CA GLY A 75 9.74 -9.43 -6.05
C GLY A 75 8.36 -9.77 -5.49
N VAL A 76 7.68 -8.80 -4.88
CA VAL A 76 6.29 -8.86 -4.40
C VAL A 76 5.37 -8.41 -5.52
N ASN A 77 4.54 -9.32 -6.04
CA ASN A 77 3.67 -9.02 -7.18
C ASN A 77 2.19 -8.98 -6.75
N PRO A 78 1.56 -7.80 -6.64
CA PRO A 78 0.16 -7.69 -6.26
C PRO A 78 -0.81 -8.27 -7.30
N LEU A 79 -0.38 -8.48 -8.56
CA LEU A 79 -1.20 -9.05 -9.62
C LEU A 79 -1.43 -10.56 -9.45
N GLU A 80 -0.57 -11.22 -8.66
CA GLU A 80 -0.67 -12.67 -8.38
C GLU A 80 -1.61 -12.98 -7.20
N ASN A 81 -2.10 -11.96 -6.49
CA ASN A 81 -2.97 -12.18 -5.34
C ASN A 81 -4.37 -12.65 -5.78
N LYS A 82 -4.85 -13.74 -5.16
CA LYS A 82 -6.07 -14.42 -5.61
C LYS A 82 -7.35 -13.96 -4.90
N ALA A 83 -7.29 -13.09 -3.90
CA ALA A 83 -8.46 -12.75 -3.08
C ALA A 83 -8.44 -11.32 -2.49
N GLY A 84 -9.57 -10.92 -1.88
CA GLY A 84 -9.66 -9.71 -1.08
C GLY A 84 -9.45 -8.39 -1.82
N CYS A 85 -9.10 -7.35 -1.05
CA CYS A 85 -8.96 -5.99 -1.55
C CYS A 85 -7.88 -5.83 -2.62
N VAL A 86 -6.76 -6.58 -2.50
CA VAL A 86 -5.70 -6.56 -3.51
C VAL A 86 -6.22 -7.04 -4.86
N ARG A 87 -6.92 -8.19 -4.90
CA ARG A 87 -7.51 -8.70 -6.14
C ARG A 87 -8.53 -7.73 -6.74
N CYS A 88 -9.42 -7.18 -5.90
CA CYS A 88 -10.45 -6.23 -6.30
C CYS A 88 -9.85 -4.93 -6.88
N GLY A 89 -8.86 -4.34 -6.19
CA GLY A 89 -8.16 -3.13 -6.63
C GLY A 89 -8.95 -1.82 -6.51
N GLY A 90 -10.19 -1.82 -6.01
CA GLY A 90 -11.07 -0.65 -6.10
C GLY A 90 -10.75 0.53 -5.18
N CYS A 91 -9.99 0.33 -4.09
CA CYS A 91 -9.77 1.35 -3.07
C CYS A 91 -8.34 1.88 -2.99
N SER A 92 -7.41 1.34 -3.78
CA SER A 92 -5.98 1.63 -3.73
C SER A 92 -5.38 1.57 -5.13
N ALA A 93 -4.43 2.45 -5.44
CA ALA A 93 -3.73 2.49 -6.73
C ALA A 93 -2.47 1.61 -6.77
N ILE A 94 -2.32 0.68 -5.82
CA ILE A 94 -1.11 -0.15 -5.66
C ILE A 94 -0.85 -1.07 -6.86
N LYS A 95 -1.91 -1.55 -7.52
CA LYS A 95 -1.76 -2.39 -8.71
C LYS A 95 -1.25 -1.57 -9.90
N GLU A 96 -1.81 -0.39 -10.10
CA GLU A 96 -1.44 0.56 -11.13
C GLU A 96 0.01 1.01 -10.93
N ALA A 97 0.38 1.39 -9.70
CA ALA A 97 1.74 1.78 -9.37
C ALA A 97 2.75 0.65 -9.60
N TYR A 98 2.40 -0.60 -9.28
CA TYR A 98 3.24 -1.75 -9.62
C TYR A 98 3.39 -1.96 -11.13
N ILE A 99 2.33 -1.74 -11.91
CA ILE A 99 2.34 -1.84 -13.37
C ILE A 99 3.20 -0.75 -14.00
N GLU A 100 3.16 0.46 -13.44
CA GLU A 100 3.92 1.63 -13.92
C GLU A 100 5.41 1.58 -13.54
N ALA A 101 5.77 0.93 -12.42
CA ALA A 101 7.15 0.80 -11.95
C ALA A 101 8.04 -0.16 -12.79
N LYS A 102 7.75 -0.32 -14.07
CA LYS A 102 8.53 -1.15 -15.02
C LYS A 102 9.91 -0.56 -15.30
#